data_AF-A0A447RV19-F1
#
_entry.id   AF-A0A447RV19-F1
#
_cell.length_a   1.000
_cell.length_b   1.000
_cell.length_c   1.000
_cell.angle_alpha   90.00
_cell.angle_beta   90.00
_cell.angle_gamma   90.00
#
_symmetry.space_group_name_H-M   'P 1'
#
loop_
_entity.id
_entity.type
_entity.pdbx_description
1 polymer ?
#
loop_
_entity_poly.entity_id
_entity_poly.type
_entity_poly.pdbx_seq_one_letter_code
_entity_poly.pdbx_strand_id
1 'polypeptide(L)' 'MIQVLGYSTPLLPYQASPIVVAMGLGKVPARAGMQLCLALAAVSYLILLPLDYAWYQLLGKL' A
#
# COMPACT_ATOMS: atom_id res chain seq x y z
N MET A 1 11.00 8.76 4.95
CA MET A 1 9.63 9.26 5.12
C MET A 1 8.75 8.06 5.40
N ILE A 2 9.14 7.25 6.39
CA ILE A 2 8.62 5.89 6.53
C ILE A 2 7.13 5.86 6.93
N GLN A 3 6.62 6.93 7.54
CA GLN A 3 5.18 7.13 7.80
C GLN A 3 4.33 7.19 6.53
N VAL A 4 4.87 7.66 5.39
CA VAL A 4 4.12 7.77 4.13
C VAL A 4 3.75 6.38 3.61
N LEU A 5 4.59 5.38 3.82
CA LEU A 5 4.30 3.99 3.49
C LEU A 5 3.09 3.46 4.27
N GLY A 6 2.93 3.86 5.54
CA GLY A 6 1.79 3.45 6.37
C GLY A 6 0.46 4.04 5.92
N TYR A 7 0.45 5.29 5.45
CA TYR A 7 -0.77 5.93 4.94
C TYR A 7 -1.11 5.49 3.50
N SER A 8 -0.09 5.25 2.67
CA SER A 8 -0.29 4.99 1.23
C SER A 8 -0.48 3.51 0.88
N THR A 9 -0.41 2.61 1.86
CA THR A 9 -0.54 1.16 1.67
C THR A 9 -1.83 0.63 2.30
N PRO A 10 -2.98 0.78 1.64
CA PRO A 10 -4.25 0.28 2.17
C PRO A 10 -4.27 -1.26 2.17
N LEU A 11 -4.62 -1.85 3.30
CA LEU A 11 -4.93 -3.27 3.46
C LEU A 11 -6.33 -3.60 2.96
N LEU A 12 -7.26 -2.66 3.09
CA LEU A 12 -8.66 -2.83 2.73
C LEU A 12 -9.11 -1.70 1.79
N PRO A 13 -9.95 -1.99 0.78
CA PRO A 13 -10.36 -0.99 -0.21
C PRO A 13 -10.95 0.28 0.39
N TYR A 14 -11.71 0.17 1.49
CA TYR A 14 -12.37 1.33 2.13
C TYR A 14 -11.43 2.29 2.86
N GLN A 15 -10.17 1.92 3.07
CA GLN A 15 -9.19 2.80 3.70
C GLN A 15 -8.82 3.98 2.80
N ALA A 16 -9.07 3.86 1.49
CA ALA A 16 -8.91 4.94 0.53
C ALA A 16 -10.20 5.07 -0.29
N SER A 17 -10.94 6.17 -0.08
CA SER A 17 -12.21 6.42 -0.78
C SER A 17 -12.12 6.32 -2.32
N PRO A 18 -11.04 6.72 -3.01
CA PRO A 18 -10.95 6.58 -4.46
C PRO A 18 -10.99 5.12 -4.93
N ILE A 19 -10.48 4.17 -4.12
CA ILE A 19 -10.45 2.74 -4.48
C ILE A 19 -11.87 2.18 -4.51
N VAL A 20 -12.67 2.43 -3.47
CA VAL A 20 -14.06 1.94 -3.42
C VAL A 20 -14.91 2.57 -4.52
N VAL A 21 -14.72 3.85 -4.81
CA VAL A 21 -15.44 4.53 -5.89
C VAL A 21 -15.09 3.91 -7.24
N ALA A 22 -13.81 3.69 -7.53
CA ALA A 22 -13.37 3.05 -8.77
C ALA A 22 -13.91 1.61 -8.91
N MET A 23 -13.91 0.84 -7.81
CA MET A 23 -14.48 -0.51 -7.79
C MET A 23 -15.99 -0.51 -8.07
N GLY A 24 -16.72 0.44 -7.49
CA GLY A 24 -18.16 0.61 -7.74
C GLY A 24 -18.47 0.94 -9.20
N LEU A 25 -17.72 1.88 -9.78
CA LEU A 25 -17.86 2.26 -11.20
C LEU A 25 -17.50 1.09 -12.14
N GLY A 26 -16.46 0.33 -11.82
CA GLY A 26 -15.99 -0.81 -12.61
C GLY A 26 -16.73 -2.12 -12.35
N LYS A 27 -17.73 -2.15 -11.46
CA LYS A 27 -18.41 -3.38 -10.99
C LYS A 27 -17.43 -4.47 -10.53
N VAL A 28 -16.31 -4.06 -9.94
CA VAL A 28 -15.26 -4.97 -9.47
C VAL A 28 -15.73 -5.64 -8.17
N PRO A 29 -15.69 -6.98 -8.07
CA PRO A 29 -16.08 -7.66 -6.85
C PRO A 29 -15.14 -7.29 -5.69
N ALA A 30 -15.70 -7.13 -4.48
CA ALA A 30 -14.97 -6.74 -3.27
C ALA A 30 -13.74 -7.63 -3.00
N ARG A 31 -13.88 -8.93 -3.29
CA ARG A 31 -12.81 -9.93 -3.12
C ARG A 31 -11.58 -9.62 -3.98
N ALA A 32 -11.76 -9.21 -5.24
CA ALA A 32 -10.65 -8.90 -6.13
C ALA A 32 -9.91 -7.63 -5.67
N GLY A 33 -10.66 -6.60 -5.26
CA GLY A 33 -10.05 -5.39 -4.67
C GLY A 33 -9.28 -5.69 -3.39
N MET A 34 -9.82 -6.54 -2.52
CA MET A 34 -9.13 -6.95 -1.29
C MET A 34 -7.86 -7.76 -1.58
N GLN A 35 -7.91 -8.70 -2.54
CA GLN A 35 -6.72 -9.44 -2.96
C GLN A 35 -5.62 -8.52 -3.49
N LEU A 36 -5.99 -7.50 -4.29
CA LEU A 36 -5.06 -6.50 -4.79
C LEU A 36 -4.45 -5.68 -3.65
N CYS A 37 -5.26 -5.16 -2.73
CA CYS A 37 -4.80 -4.41 -1.56
C CYS A 37 -3.80 -5.23 -0.72
N LEU A 38 -4.14 -6.50 -0.43
CA LEU A 38 -3.26 -7.38 0.34
C LEU A 38 -1.96 -7.72 -0.39
N ALA A 39 -2.02 -7.96 -1.70
CA ALA A 39 -0.83 -8.21 -2.51
C ALA A 39 0.10 -6.99 -2.53
N LEU A 40 -0.46 -5.80 -2.75
CA LEU A 40 0.30 -4.54 -2.70
C LEU A 40 0.87 -4.29 -1.32
N ALA A 41 0.11 -4.56 -0.26
CA ALA A 41 0.60 -4.42 1.10
C ALA A 41 1.77 -5.36 1.38
N ALA A 42 1.69 -6.63 0.95
CA ALA A 42 2.80 -7.57 1.08
C ALA A 42 4.05 -7.07 0.35
N VAL A 43 3.91 -6.58 -0.89
CA VAL A 43 5.03 -5.99 -1.65
C VAL A 43 5.60 -4.76 -0.95
N SER A 44 4.75 -3.84 -0.48
CA SER A 44 5.19 -2.64 0.23
C SER A 44 5.96 -2.97 1.51
N TYR A 45 5.45 -3.88 2.33
CA TYR A 45 6.09 -4.23 3.60
C TYR A 45 7.35 -5.09 3.43
N LEU A 46 7.35 -6.03 2.48
CA LEU A 46 8.46 -6.97 2.32
C LEU A 46 9.57 -6.44 1.41
N ILE A 47 9.27 -5.47 0.54
CA ILE A 47 10.22 -4.96 -0.45
C ILE A 47 10.46 -3.47 -0.27
N LEU A 48 9.42 -2.62 -0.34
CA LEU A 48 9.63 -1.17 -0.29
C LEU A 48 10.09 -0.69 1.08
N LEU A 49 9.54 -1.22 2.17
CA LEU A 49 9.92 -0.82 3.53
C LEU A 49 11.40 -1.10 3.84
N PRO A 50 11.95 -2.32 3.63
CA PRO A 50 13.37 -2.55 3.86
C PRO A 50 14.24 -1.75 2.90
N LEU A 51 13.78 -1.48 1.68
CA LEU A 51 14.50 -0.65 0.72
C LEU A 51 14.56 0.82 1.17
N ASP A 52 13.44 1.41 1.61
CA ASP A 52 13.38 2.77 2.16
C ASP A 52 14.26 2.87 3.41
N TYR A 53 14.18 1.88 4.30
CA TYR A 53 15.04 1.80 5.48
C TYR A 53 16.54 1.76 5.10
N ALA A 54 16.93 0.85 4.22
CA ALA A 54 18.33 0.73 3.77
C ALA A 54 18.81 2.02 3.10
N TRP A 55 17.95 2.70 2.35
CA TRP A 55 18.27 3.98 1.72
C TRP A 55 18.57 5.08 2.75
N TYR A 56 17.75 5.21 3.79
CA TYR A 56 18.03 6.17 4.88
C TYR A 56 19.29 5.81 5.67
N GLN A 57 19.58 4.51 5.82
CA GLN A 57 20.80 4.05 6.46
C GLN A 57 22.05 4.43 5.65
N LEU A 58 22.02 4.23 4.32
CA LEU A 58 23.09 4.61 3.41
C LEU A 58 23.34 6.12 3.38
N LEU A 59 22.28 6.92 3.51
CA LEU A 59 22.38 8.37 3.61
C LEU A 59 22.90 8.87 4.97
N GLY A 60 23.07 7.98 5.96
CA GLY A 60 23.45 8.35 7.33
C GLY A 60 22.40 9.20 8.05
N LYS A 61 21.13 9.11 7.63
CA LYS A 61 20.00 9.91 8.14
C LYS A 61 19.00 9.05 8.92
N LEU A 62 19.51 8.01 9.57
CA LEU A 62 18.74 7.03 10.31
C LEU A 62 19.07 7.10 11.80
#